data_AF-A0A3A9SPY8-F1
#
_entry.id   AF-A0A3A9SPY8-F1
#
_cell.length_a   1.000
_cell.length_b   1.000
_cell.length_c   1.000
_cell.angle_alpha   90.00
_cell.angle_beta   90.00
_cell.angle_gamma   90.00
#
_symmetry.space_group_name_H-M   'P 1'
#
loop_
_entity.id
_entity.type
_entity.pdbx_description
1 polymer ?
#
loop_
_entity_poly.entity_id
_entity_poly.type
_entity_poly.pdbx_seq_one_letter_code
_entity_poly.pdbx_strand_id
1 'polypeptide(L)'
;MNRQENILFNSIKSTVIILFFSISVIGCGSISDGEYAASVTLTGGSGRASIDSPCTVTVKDGKATADIFWSSPNYDYMIVDGTRYEPVNEDGNSEFIIPVKLDKKMMVQADTVAMSTPHLIDYELFFSVKDAKSGDKAGDPEEFGEEPGDADDESADSADIANKALVNKAPDIEGLEYLSTDQNAYADCYAIHRYKDDYAVISVYDGRNYLLVPEGKELPKDTLKAVKKGLGDGRSIIVIKKTVNKIYLAASSAMCQFDSIDSVDKIALSGIERDNWYIDAAKKSMDDGKLEYGGKYSAPDYEKIVNNDIDLAIESTMILHTPKVMEKLEKLGVPVFVDRSSYESDPLGRCEWIRVYGLICDKEDEAKRAYDEQVELAKTFESSDVSGKKIAFFSINSKHLVYTRSGDDYFPKMVEKAGGEYLAPKNVDSKGHSSYLSVSMEAFYDYAKDADILIYNSTIEDCPDSLSDLKAEDAIFADFKAVKSGDVWYTDKSLYQFTDRTGNIIKDLNDIVAKASEDTEFFHKLK
;
A
#
# COMPACT_ATOMS: atom_id res chain seq x y z
N MET A 1 27.62 32.67 -57.97
CA MET A 1 26.44 31.87 -58.36
C MET A 1 26.63 30.46 -57.80
N ASN A 2 25.85 30.16 -56.76
CA ASN A 2 25.58 28.83 -56.17
C ASN A 2 26.76 27.98 -55.65
N ARG A 3 27.00 28.06 -54.34
CA ARG A 3 27.19 26.93 -53.37
C ARG A 3 27.90 27.36 -52.07
N GLN A 4 27.51 28.50 -51.46
CA GLN A 4 28.06 28.87 -50.15
C GLN A 4 27.06 29.47 -49.14
N GLU A 5 25.75 29.42 -49.39
CA GLU A 5 24.76 30.07 -48.50
C GLU A 5 23.71 29.15 -47.86
N ASN A 6 23.88 27.82 -47.85
CA ASN A 6 22.94 26.93 -47.15
C ASN A 6 23.58 26.01 -46.09
N ILE A 7 24.63 26.49 -45.40
CA ILE A 7 25.19 25.86 -44.19
C ILE A 7 24.81 26.70 -42.95
N LEU A 8 23.59 27.23 -42.92
CA LEU A 8 23.02 27.95 -41.78
C LEU A 8 21.89 27.18 -41.06
N PHE A 9 21.64 25.94 -41.45
CA PHE A 9 20.71 25.02 -40.78
C PHE A 9 21.46 23.72 -40.50
N ASN A 10 22.15 23.65 -39.35
CA ASN A 10 22.53 22.43 -38.59
C ASN A 10 23.68 22.72 -37.60
N SER A 11 23.53 23.75 -36.77
CA SER A 11 24.43 23.99 -35.63
C SER A 11 23.62 24.34 -34.38
N ILE A 12 22.75 23.42 -33.96
CA ILE A 12 22.16 23.38 -32.62
C ILE A 12 22.15 21.89 -32.24
N LYS A 13 22.55 21.57 -31.00
CA LYS A 13 22.79 20.22 -30.44
C LYS A 13 24.21 19.70 -30.58
N SER A 14 25.14 20.32 -29.85
CA SER A 14 26.19 19.65 -29.07
C SER A 14 27.24 20.68 -28.71
N THR A 15 27.27 21.13 -27.44
CA THR A 15 28.45 21.57 -26.67
C THR A 15 27.92 22.14 -25.35
N VAL A 16 27.77 21.31 -24.32
CA VAL A 16 27.77 21.77 -22.93
C VAL A 16 29.17 21.49 -22.39
N ILE A 17 30.00 22.52 -22.37
CA ILE A 17 31.34 22.51 -21.79
C ILE A 17 31.24 22.86 -20.31
N ILE A 18 31.78 21.95 -19.52
CA ILE A 18 32.19 22.09 -18.12
C ILE A 18 33.07 23.33 -17.96
N LEU A 19 32.73 24.21 -17.00
CA LEU A 19 33.73 25.10 -16.39
C LEU A 19 33.59 25.06 -14.87
N PHE A 20 34.69 24.64 -14.23
CA PHE A 20 34.87 24.44 -12.80
C PHE A 20 35.67 25.62 -12.20
N PHE A 21 35.61 25.76 -10.86
CA PHE A 21 36.34 26.67 -9.95
C PHE A 21 35.77 28.11 -9.81
N SER A 22 35.57 28.70 -8.61
CA SER A 22 36.02 28.35 -7.25
C SER A 22 35.39 29.23 -6.15
N ILE A 23 35.29 28.64 -4.95
CA ILE A 23 35.29 29.25 -3.60
C ILE A 23 34.02 29.97 -3.13
N SER A 24 33.29 29.28 -2.25
CA SER A 24 32.99 29.74 -0.88
C SER A 24 32.67 28.50 -0.04
N VAL A 25 33.67 28.02 0.72
CA VAL A 25 33.48 26.99 1.74
C VAL A 25 32.85 27.65 2.94
N ILE A 26 31.57 27.35 3.19
CA ILE A 26 30.97 27.46 4.52
C ILE A 26 30.35 26.10 4.79
N GLY A 27 31.12 25.26 5.48
CA GLY A 27 30.65 23.96 5.96
C GLY A 27 29.49 24.13 6.94
N CYS A 28 28.48 23.28 6.78
CA CYS A 28 27.51 22.98 7.81
C CYS A 28 26.98 21.55 7.57
N GLY A 29 27.13 20.69 8.58
CA GLY A 29 26.60 19.32 8.59
C GLY A 29 27.45 18.29 7.86
N SER A 30 28.23 17.50 8.61
CA SER A 30 28.96 16.34 8.08
C SER A 30 28.02 15.15 7.92
N ILE A 31 27.20 15.16 6.88
CA ILE A 31 26.43 13.99 6.43
C ILE A 31 27.24 13.27 5.33
N SER A 32 27.29 11.94 5.37
CA SER A 32 28.02 11.15 4.36
C SER A 32 27.37 11.26 2.99
N ASP A 33 28.12 11.01 1.92
CA ASP A 33 27.54 10.86 0.60
C ASP A 33 26.54 9.70 0.60
N GLY A 34 25.38 9.90 -0.01
CA GLY A 34 24.26 8.94 0.01
C GLY A 34 22.93 9.58 -0.32
N GLU A 35 21.89 8.75 -0.38
CA GLU A 35 20.49 9.19 -0.51
C GLU A 35 19.78 9.01 0.84
N TYR A 36 18.96 10.00 1.19
CA TYR A 36 18.29 10.10 2.48
C TYR A 36 16.84 10.50 2.26
N ALA A 37 15.92 9.92 3.03
CA ALA A 37 14.60 10.48 3.19
C ALA A 37 14.69 11.70 4.12
N ALA A 38 14.22 12.85 3.67
CA ALA A 38 14.19 14.08 4.45
C ALA A 38 12.76 14.57 4.63
N SER A 39 12.39 14.98 5.84
CA SER A 39 11.15 15.74 6.02
C SER A 39 11.35 17.13 5.42
N VAL A 40 10.39 17.61 4.65
CA VAL A 40 10.36 18.98 4.14
C VAL A 40 9.14 19.72 4.67
N THR A 41 9.37 20.90 5.22
CA THR A 41 8.29 21.82 5.58
C THR A 41 8.36 23.04 4.67
N LEU A 42 7.23 23.39 4.07
CA LEU A 42 7.04 24.60 3.30
C LEU A 42 6.19 25.58 4.12
N THR A 43 6.65 26.82 4.23
CA THR A 43 5.88 27.93 4.81
C THR A 43 5.94 29.14 3.87
N GLY A 44 4.98 30.06 3.94
CA GLY A 44 4.87 31.18 3.02
C GLY A 44 3.78 31.00 1.95
N GLY A 45 3.72 31.93 0.99
CA GLY A 45 2.64 32.01 0.01
C GLY A 45 1.23 32.19 0.62
N SER A 46 0.22 31.60 -0.01
CA SER A 46 -1.20 31.66 0.39
C SER A 46 -1.61 30.57 1.40
N GLY A 47 -0.68 29.68 1.80
CA GLY A 47 -0.96 28.52 2.65
C GLY A 47 -1.61 27.33 1.94
N ARG A 48 -1.84 27.40 0.63
CA ARG A 48 -2.49 26.35 -0.18
C ARG A 48 -1.52 25.41 -0.90
N ALA A 49 -0.24 25.79 -0.98
CA ALA A 49 0.80 25.00 -1.61
C ALA A 49 1.48 24.11 -0.58
N SER A 50 1.72 22.85 -0.92
CA SER A 50 2.58 21.96 -0.14
C SER A 50 3.64 21.32 -1.02
N ILE A 51 4.67 20.79 -0.37
CA ILE A 51 5.65 19.91 -0.99
C ILE A 51 5.51 18.54 -0.32
N ASP A 52 5.61 17.48 -1.11
CA ASP A 52 5.55 16.12 -0.60
C ASP A 52 6.71 15.84 0.35
N SER A 53 6.37 15.16 1.45
CA SER A 53 7.30 14.87 2.55
C SER A 53 6.96 13.48 3.09
N PRO A 54 7.94 12.58 3.24
CA PRO A 54 9.37 12.81 3.01
C PRO A 54 9.73 12.97 1.53
N CYS A 55 10.79 13.72 1.26
CA CYS A 55 11.37 13.88 -0.06
C CYS A 55 12.76 13.23 -0.13
N THR A 56 13.25 12.92 -1.33
CA THR A 56 14.59 12.33 -1.49
C THR A 56 15.65 13.42 -1.47
N VAL A 57 16.65 13.29 -0.61
CA VAL A 57 17.84 14.14 -0.58
C VAL A 57 19.07 13.31 -0.95
N THR A 58 19.77 13.74 -1.99
CA THR A 58 21.08 13.16 -2.38
C THR A 58 22.20 14.06 -1.89
N VAL A 59 23.12 13.50 -1.10
CA VAL A 59 24.36 14.15 -0.70
C VAL A 59 25.51 13.59 -1.53
N LYS A 60 26.28 14.46 -2.17
CA LYS A 60 27.49 14.08 -2.90
C LYS A 60 28.54 15.17 -2.80
N ASP A 61 29.78 14.80 -2.45
CA ASP A 61 30.91 15.72 -2.29
C ASP A 61 30.57 16.92 -1.36
N GLY A 62 29.78 16.65 -0.30
CA GLY A 62 29.33 17.66 0.67
C GLY A 62 28.28 18.66 0.14
N LYS A 63 27.63 18.37 -0.99
CA LYS A 63 26.49 19.13 -1.52
C LYS A 63 25.22 18.30 -1.45
N ALA A 64 24.13 18.91 -1.00
CA ALA A 64 22.83 18.27 -0.94
C ALA A 64 21.90 18.81 -2.05
N THR A 65 21.22 17.92 -2.75
CA THR A 65 20.10 18.23 -3.65
C THR A 65 18.86 17.50 -3.17
N ALA A 66 17.71 18.17 -3.18
CA ALA A 66 16.43 17.55 -2.90
C ALA A 66 15.62 17.42 -4.20
N ASP A 67 14.99 16.27 -4.34
CA ASP A 67 13.95 16.00 -5.32
C ASP A 67 12.60 16.23 -4.64
N ILE A 68 11.84 17.21 -5.11
CA ILE A 68 10.64 17.72 -4.45
C ILE A 68 9.46 17.82 -5.41
N PHE A 69 8.30 17.35 -4.96
CA PHE A 69 7.03 17.43 -5.70
C PHE A 69 6.13 18.48 -5.05
N TRP A 70 5.65 19.42 -5.85
CA TRP A 70 4.66 20.41 -5.41
C TRP A 70 3.25 19.84 -5.47
N SER A 71 2.36 20.34 -4.62
CA SER A 71 0.94 19.94 -4.60
C SER A 71 0.11 20.37 -5.82
N SER A 72 0.75 20.83 -6.90
CA SER A 72 0.08 21.28 -8.12
C SER A 72 1.01 21.12 -9.33
N PRO A 73 0.47 20.80 -10.51
CA PRO A 73 1.21 20.72 -11.78
C PRO A 73 1.55 22.10 -12.36
N ASN A 74 0.97 23.17 -11.81
CA ASN A 74 1.03 24.51 -12.37
C ASN A 74 2.20 25.35 -11.83
N TYR A 75 3.33 24.75 -11.48
CA TYR A 75 4.55 25.48 -11.14
C TYR A 75 5.52 25.46 -12.33
N ASP A 76 5.71 26.62 -12.95
CA ASP A 76 6.49 26.74 -14.19
C ASP A 76 7.99 26.72 -13.93
N TYR A 77 8.46 27.33 -12.84
CA TYR A 77 9.86 27.35 -12.44
C TYR A 77 10.03 27.74 -10.97
N MET A 78 11.17 27.35 -10.39
CA MET A 78 11.63 27.80 -9.08
C MET A 78 12.88 28.69 -9.19
N ILE A 79 13.05 29.62 -8.25
CA ILE A 79 14.27 30.38 -8.06
C ILE A 79 14.84 30.03 -6.68
N VAL A 80 16.05 29.47 -6.66
CA VAL A 80 16.79 29.09 -5.45
C VAL A 80 18.15 29.78 -5.47
N ASP A 81 18.45 30.58 -4.44
CA ASP A 81 19.68 31.40 -4.36
C ASP A 81 19.97 32.20 -5.66
N GLY A 82 18.91 32.69 -6.32
CA GLY A 82 18.98 33.49 -7.55
C GLY A 82 19.18 32.70 -8.86
N THR A 83 19.21 31.37 -8.79
CA THR A 83 19.27 30.48 -9.96
C THR A 83 17.90 29.90 -10.26
N ARG A 84 17.51 29.88 -11.53
CA ARG A 84 16.22 29.35 -12.00
C ARG A 84 16.33 27.85 -12.29
N TYR A 85 15.34 27.09 -11.83
CA TYR A 85 15.18 25.65 -12.01
C TYR A 85 13.84 25.40 -12.69
N GLU A 86 13.84 24.64 -13.78
CA GLU A 86 12.62 24.18 -14.44
C GLU A 86 12.19 22.83 -13.84
N PRO A 87 10.91 22.45 -13.95
CA PRO A 87 10.45 21.12 -13.60
C PRO A 87 11.22 20.03 -14.36
N VAL A 88 11.45 18.89 -13.73
CA VAL A 88 12.13 17.74 -14.34
C VAL A 88 11.17 16.75 -15.00
N ASN A 89 9.87 16.91 -14.73
CA ASN A 89 8.78 16.13 -15.30
C ASN A 89 7.92 16.96 -16.27
N GLU A 90 7.29 16.27 -17.23
CA GLU A 90 6.34 16.87 -18.19
C GLU A 90 4.87 16.58 -17.81
N ASP A 91 4.62 15.57 -16.98
CA ASP A 91 3.29 15.10 -16.57
C ASP A 91 3.21 14.96 -15.04
N GLY A 92 2.02 15.20 -14.47
CA GLY A 92 1.78 15.17 -13.02
C GLY A 92 2.13 16.46 -12.29
N ASN A 93 2.19 16.37 -10.96
CA ASN A 93 2.54 17.50 -10.08
C ASN A 93 3.98 17.98 -10.33
N SER A 94 4.23 19.29 -10.26
CA SER A 94 5.54 19.83 -10.67
C SER A 94 6.67 19.32 -9.76
N GLU A 95 7.63 18.62 -10.36
CA GLU A 95 8.80 18.02 -9.71
C GLU A 95 10.03 18.89 -9.96
N PHE A 96 10.80 19.20 -8.92
CA PHE A 96 12.04 19.96 -9.05
C PHE A 96 13.19 19.29 -8.31
N ILE A 97 14.36 19.27 -8.97
CA ILE A 97 15.62 18.92 -8.32
C ILE A 97 16.37 20.21 -7.99
N ILE A 98 16.41 20.58 -6.71
CA ILE A 98 17.00 21.84 -6.23
C ILE A 98 18.14 21.62 -5.23
N PRO A 99 19.15 22.51 -5.18
CA PRO A 99 20.15 22.47 -4.11
C PRO A 99 19.51 22.87 -2.78
N VAL A 100 19.83 22.15 -1.70
CA VAL A 100 19.25 22.38 -0.38
C VAL A 100 20.30 22.52 0.72
N LYS A 101 19.90 23.18 1.82
CA LYS A 101 20.70 23.30 3.04
C LYS A 101 19.96 22.55 4.15
N LEU A 102 20.48 21.40 4.56
CA LEU A 102 19.87 20.59 5.62
C LEU A 102 19.93 21.31 6.97
N ASP A 103 18.87 21.11 7.76
CA ASP A 103 18.62 21.71 9.07
C ASP A 103 18.74 23.25 9.08
N LYS A 104 18.46 23.88 7.93
CA LYS A 104 18.43 25.33 7.77
C LYS A 104 17.24 25.76 6.92
N LYS A 105 16.61 26.85 7.35
CA LYS A 105 15.58 27.52 6.56
C LYS A 105 16.20 28.13 5.31
N MET A 106 15.56 27.98 4.17
CA MET A 106 15.98 28.55 2.90
C MET A 106 14.81 29.23 2.19
N MET A 107 15.06 30.42 1.68
CA MET A 107 14.07 31.15 0.90
C MET A 107 14.13 30.68 -0.55
N VAL A 108 12.96 30.40 -1.12
CA VAL A 108 12.79 30.07 -2.53
C VAL A 108 11.65 30.91 -3.10
N GLN A 109 11.66 31.10 -4.42
CA GLN A 109 10.50 31.65 -5.12
C GLN A 109 9.99 30.59 -6.10
N ALA A 110 8.67 30.45 -6.25
CA ALA A 110 8.09 29.55 -7.24
C ALA A 110 7.01 30.27 -8.03
N ASP A 111 7.11 30.19 -9.36
CA ASP A 111 6.14 30.78 -10.27
C ASP A 111 4.99 29.81 -10.50
N THR A 112 3.76 30.28 -10.33
CA THR A 112 2.57 29.48 -10.60
C THR A 112 1.60 30.16 -11.56
N VAL A 113 1.06 29.36 -12.48
CA VAL A 113 0.02 29.76 -13.44
C VAL A 113 -1.38 29.34 -13.03
N ALA A 114 -1.54 28.70 -11.86
CA ALA A 114 -2.82 28.23 -11.35
C ALA A 114 -3.90 29.34 -11.19
N MET A 115 -3.48 30.61 -11.14
CA MET A 115 -4.37 31.76 -10.90
C MET A 115 -4.66 32.60 -12.16
N SER A 116 -4.60 32.00 -13.36
CA SER A 116 -4.89 32.64 -14.67
C SER A 116 -3.84 33.65 -15.17
N THR A 117 -3.02 34.21 -14.30
CA THR A 117 -1.79 34.96 -14.62
C THR A 117 -0.61 34.38 -13.85
N PRO A 118 0.63 34.36 -14.41
CA PRO A 118 1.82 33.90 -13.68
C PRO A 118 2.07 34.74 -12.43
N HIS A 119 2.26 34.09 -11.29
CA HIS A 119 2.61 34.72 -10.03
C HIS A 119 3.85 34.08 -9.44
N LEU A 120 4.91 34.87 -9.26
CA LEU A 120 6.09 34.47 -8.51
C LEU A 120 5.86 34.69 -7.02
N ILE A 121 5.88 33.61 -6.23
CA ILE A 121 5.54 33.62 -4.80
C ILE A 121 6.75 33.22 -3.97
N ASP A 122 6.99 33.92 -2.86
CA ASP A 122 8.05 33.61 -1.90
C ASP A 122 7.61 32.51 -0.91
N TYR A 123 8.48 31.51 -0.73
CA TYR A 123 8.34 30.43 0.23
C TYR A 123 9.62 30.27 1.07
N GLU A 124 9.46 29.73 2.27
CA GLU A 124 10.54 29.29 3.14
C GLU A 124 10.45 27.77 3.29
N LEU A 125 11.50 27.07 2.85
CA LEU A 125 11.64 25.62 2.98
C LEU A 125 12.59 25.28 4.12
N PHE A 126 12.33 24.17 4.80
CA PHE A 126 13.23 23.58 5.78
C PHE A 126 13.25 22.07 5.60
N PHE A 127 14.46 21.53 5.44
CA PHE A 127 14.71 20.11 5.22
C PHE A 127 15.41 19.53 6.45
N SER A 128 14.94 18.41 6.97
CA SER A 128 15.60 17.71 8.08
C SER A 128 15.72 16.22 7.78
N VAL A 129 16.91 15.67 8.05
CA VAL A 129 17.22 14.25 7.88
C VAL A 129 17.33 13.65 9.27
N LYS A 130 16.51 12.63 9.58
CA LYS A 130 16.63 11.92 10.87
C LYS A 130 17.82 10.96 10.79
N ASP A 131 18.89 11.27 11.53
CA ASP A 131 19.88 10.27 11.88
C ASP A 131 19.23 9.22 12.79
N ALA A 132 19.39 7.95 12.45
CA ALA A 132 18.82 6.80 13.16
C ALA A 132 19.43 6.59 14.55
N LYS A 133 19.31 7.57 15.46
CA LYS A 133 19.61 7.48 16.90
C LYS A 133 18.78 8.47 17.71
N SER A 134 17.49 8.22 17.85
CA SER A 134 16.75 8.49 19.10
C SER A 134 15.37 7.86 18.96
N GLY A 135 15.06 6.93 19.87
CA GLY A 135 13.76 6.31 19.95
C GLY A 135 12.80 7.25 20.66
N ASP A 136 11.65 7.47 20.03
CA ASP A 136 10.42 7.81 20.73
C ASP A 136 9.35 6.81 20.31
N LYS A 137 8.63 6.35 21.32
CA LYS A 137 7.53 5.40 21.23
C LYS A 137 6.27 6.15 20.75
N ALA A 138 5.87 5.85 19.54
CA ALA A 138 4.47 5.76 19.13
C ALA A 138 4.41 4.48 18.29
N GLY A 139 3.46 3.59 18.58
CA GLY A 139 3.30 2.36 17.82
C GLY A 139 3.01 2.73 16.38
N ASP A 140 3.87 2.33 15.44
CA ASP A 140 3.58 2.37 14.01
C ASP A 140 2.32 1.50 13.81
N PRO A 141 1.15 2.08 13.49
CA PRO A 141 0.25 1.36 12.59
C PRO A 141 1.08 1.07 11.34
N GLU A 142 0.83 -0.04 10.66
CA GLU A 142 1.50 -0.31 9.39
C GLU A 142 1.62 0.99 8.59
N GLU A 143 2.85 1.44 8.36
CA GLU A 143 3.12 2.60 7.53
C GLU A 143 2.47 2.24 6.20
N PHE A 144 1.25 2.74 5.97
CA PHE A 144 0.52 2.60 4.72
C PHE A 144 1.33 3.38 3.72
N GLY A 145 2.43 2.76 3.25
CA GLY A 145 3.20 3.27 2.15
C GLY A 145 2.20 3.42 1.01
N GLU A 146 2.13 4.63 0.46
CA GLU A 146 1.45 4.83 -0.80
C GLU A 146 2.01 3.77 -1.76
N GLU A 147 1.13 2.87 -2.19
CA GLU A 147 1.47 1.93 -3.25
C GLU A 147 1.88 2.79 -4.46
N PRO A 148 3.00 2.48 -5.13
CA PRO A 148 3.41 3.22 -6.30
C PRO A 148 2.23 3.16 -7.27
N GLY A 149 1.70 4.34 -7.61
CA GLY A 149 0.83 4.47 -8.76
C GLY A 149 1.62 3.95 -9.94
N ASP A 150 1.17 2.83 -10.51
CA ASP A 150 1.63 2.45 -11.84
C ASP A 150 1.34 3.64 -12.75
N ALA A 151 2.40 4.16 -13.37
CA ALA A 151 2.32 5.34 -14.21
C ALA A 151 1.25 5.17 -15.29
N ASP A 152 0.56 6.27 -15.60
CA ASP A 152 -0.38 6.38 -16.72
C ASP A 152 0.20 5.72 -17.97
N ASP A 153 -0.35 4.57 -18.32
CA ASP A 153 -0.04 3.94 -19.59
C ASP A 153 -1.26 3.13 -20.03
N GLU A 154 -1.60 3.18 -21.31
CA GLU A 154 -2.49 2.19 -21.94
C GLU A 154 -1.95 0.75 -21.73
N SER A 155 -0.74 0.61 -21.16
CA SER A 155 -0.14 -0.63 -20.70
C SER A 155 -0.65 -1.19 -19.36
N ALA A 156 -1.29 -0.42 -18.47
CA ALA A 156 -1.75 -0.93 -17.16
C ALA A 156 -2.88 -1.98 -17.31
N ASP A 157 -3.88 -1.72 -18.16
CA ASP A 157 -4.93 -2.70 -18.51
C ASP A 157 -4.32 -3.92 -19.22
N SER A 158 -3.31 -3.71 -20.06
CA SER A 158 -2.64 -4.79 -20.78
C SER A 158 -1.80 -5.67 -19.85
N ALA A 159 -1.16 -5.07 -18.83
CA ALA A 159 -0.39 -5.75 -17.80
C ALA A 159 -1.32 -6.49 -16.85
N ASP A 160 -2.46 -5.91 -16.45
CA ASP A 160 -3.46 -6.58 -15.62
C ASP A 160 -4.07 -7.79 -16.31
N ILE A 161 -4.47 -7.64 -17.58
CA ILE A 161 -4.94 -8.78 -18.39
C ILE A 161 -3.85 -9.83 -18.53
N ALA A 162 -2.60 -9.44 -18.80
CA ALA A 162 -1.49 -10.37 -18.92
C ALA A 162 -1.21 -11.10 -17.60
N ASN A 163 -1.20 -10.40 -16.47
CA ASN A 163 -0.96 -10.95 -15.14
C ASN A 163 -2.06 -11.92 -14.72
N LYS A 164 -3.34 -11.56 -14.89
CA LYS A 164 -4.48 -12.47 -14.66
C LYS A 164 -4.42 -13.71 -15.55
N ALA A 165 -4.00 -13.54 -16.81
CA ALA A 165 -3.79 -14.67 -17.71
C ALA A 165 -2.62 -15.57 -17.27
N LEU A 166 -1.54 -14.99 -16.72
CA LEU A 166 -0.40 -15.75 -16.18
C LEU A 166 -0.79 -16.54 -14.94
N VAL A 167 -1.57 -15.96 -14.03
CA VAL A 167 -2.09 -16.61 -12.82
C VAL A 167 -2.83 -17.90 -13.17
N ASN A 168 -3.75 -17.82 -14.14
CA ASN A 168 -4.58 -18.96 -14.52
C ASN A 168 -3.85 -20.00 -15.41
N LYS A 169 -2.64 -19.68 -15.89
CA LYS A 169 -1.83 -20.56 -16.73
C LYS A 169 -0.94 -21.46 -15.87
N ALA A 170 -1.42 -22.68 -15.62
CA ALA A 170 -0.67 -23.72 -14.92
C ALA A 170 0.78 -23.85 -15.43
N PRO A 171 1.79 -23.77 -14.55
CA PRO A 171 3.19 -23.98 -14.92
C PRO A 171 3.45 -25.37 -15.51
N ASP A 172 4.10 -25.42 -16.68
CA ASP A 172 4.63 -26.67 -17.21
C ASP A 172 5.98 -26.97 -16.54
N ILE A 173 5.97 -27.86 -15.55
CA ILE A 173 7.13 -28.19 -14.72
C ILE A 173 7.58 -29.60 -15.05
N GLU A 174 8.77 -29.73 -15.65
CA GLU A 174 9.34 -31.02 -16.01
C GLU A 174 9.41 -31.96 -14.78
N GLY A 175 8.88 -33.17 -14.93
CA GLY A 175 8.81 -34.17 -13.87
C GLY A 175 7.54 -34.12 -13.00
N LEU A 176 6.65 -33.14 -13.21
CA LEU A 176 5.34 -33.08 -12.56
C LEU A 176 4.21 -33.26 -13.59
N GLU A 177 3.15 -33.98 -13.22
CA GLU A 177 1.98 -34.22 -14.07
C GLU A 177 0.82 -33.32 -13.59
N TYR A 178 0.47 -32.29 -14.36
CA TYR A 178 -0.66 -31.40 -14.06
C TYR A 178 -1.99 -32.15 -14.10
N LEU A 179 -2.87 -31.86 -13.16
CA LEU A 179 -4.21 -32.45 -13.05
C LEU A 179 -5.33 -31.44 -13.29
N SER A 180 -5.34 -30.34 -12.52
CA SER A 180 -6.42 -29.37 -12.53
C SER A 180 -5.97 -28.02 -11.95
N THR A 181 -6.74 -26.98 -12.21
CA THR A 181 -6.67 -25.71 -11.49
C THR A 181 -7.94 -25.59 -10.65
N ASP A 182 -7.78 -25.28 -9.38
CA ASP A 182 -8.89 -25.00 -8.49
C ASP A 182 -9.63 -23.75 -8.97
N GLN A 183 -10.96 -23.79 -8.96
CA GLN A 183 -11.78 -22.63 -9.33
C GLN A 183 -11.89 -21.68 -8.14
N ASN A 184 -11.48 -20.43 -8.31
CA ASN A 184 -11.80 -19.34 -7.38
C ASN A 184 -13.19 -18.77 -7.68
N ALA A 185 -13.83 -18.23 -6.64
CA ALA A 185 -15.14 -17.59 -6.78
C ALA A 185 -15.02 -16.08 -6.97
N TYR A 186 -14.07 -15.44 -6.30
CA TYR A 186 -13.91 -13.97 -6.29
C TYR A 186 -12.43 -13.52 -6.41
N ALA A 187 -11.46 -14.36 -6.02
CA ALA A 187 -10.04 -14.00 -6.09
C ALA A 187 -9.45 -14.14 -7.50
N ASP A 188 -8.79 -13.07 -7.96
CA ASP A 188 -8.11 -12.98 -9.26
C ASP A 188 -6.57 -12.93 -9.12
N CYS A 189 -6.04 -12.66 -7.93
CA CYS A 189 -4.60 -12.44 -7.74
C CYS A 189 -3.82 -13.73 -7.44
N TYR A 190 -4.48 -14.88 -7.32
CA TYR A 190 -3.82 -16.18 -7.23
C TYR A 190 -4.60 -17.31 -7.93
N ALA A 191 -3.93 -18.42 -8.23
CA ALA A 191 -4.56 -19.69 -8.60
C ALA A 191 -3.80 -20.85 -7.97
N ILE A 192 -4.52 -21.92 -7.64
CA ILE A 192 -3.94 -23.18 -7.14
C ILE A 192 -4.01 -24.22 -8.25
N HIS A 193 -2.86 -24.64 -8.76
CA HIS A 193 -2.73 -25.71 -9.73
C HIS A 193 -2.34 -27.01 -9.04
N ARG A 194 -3.14 -28.06 -9.23
CA ARG A 194 -2.94 -29.40 -8.70
C ARG A 194 -2.14 -30.25 -9.67
N TYR A 195 -1.18 -30.97 -9.13
CA TYR A 195 -0.38 -31.96 -9.83
C TYR A 195 -0.55 -33.31 -9.14
N LYS A 196 -0.20 -34.37 -9.87
CA LYS A 196 -0.18 -35.72 -9.33
C LYS A 196 0.68 -35.78 -8.08
N ASP A 197 0.43 -36.79 -7.25
CA ASP A 197 1.23 -37.07 -6.07
C ASP A 197 1.12 -36.00 -4.97
N ASP A 198 0.04 -35.22 -4.96
CA ASP A 198 -0.28 -34.12 -4.02
C ASP A 198 0.61 -32.86 -4.16
N TYR A 199 1.41 -32.78 -5.21
CA TYR A 199 2.11 -31.53 -5.53
C TYR A 199 1.10 -30.45 -5.94
N ALA A 200 1.37 -29.22 -5.53
CA ALA A 200 0.56 -28.07 -5.93
C ALA A 200 1.45 -26.87 -6.27
N VAL A 201 0.97 -25.98 -7.11
CA VAL A 201 1.61 -24.70 -7.39
C VAL A 201 0.63 -23.58 -7.14
N ILE A 202 0.99 -22.65 -6.26
CA ILE A 202 0.26 -21.38 -6.09
C ILE A 202 0.89 -20.37 -7.05
N SER A 203 0.19 -20.02 -8.11
CA SER A 203 0.59 -18.93 -9.01
C SER A 203 0.01 -17.63 -8.49
N VAL A 204 0.82 -16.56 -8.42
CA VAL A 204 0.35 -15.24 -7.97
C VAL A 204 0.50 -14.20 -9.07
N TYR A 205 -0.28 -13.12 -8.97
CA TYR A 205 -0.45 -12.07 -9.97
C TYR A 205 0.85 -11.48 -10.52
N ASP A 206 1.90 -11.40 -9.72
CA ASP A 206 3.19 -10.85 -10.13
C ASP A 206 4.11 -11.85 -10.87
N GLY A 207 3.58 -13.01 -11.25
CA GLY A 207 4.28 -14.04 -12.00
C GLY A 207 5.13 -15.00 -11.15
N ARG A 208 5.18 -14.84 -9.82
CA ARG A 208 5.78 -15.84 -8.92
C ARG A 208 4.92 -17.10 -8.86
N ASN A 209 5.57 -18.24 -8.72
CA ASN A 209 4.92 -19.54 -8.59
C ASN A 209 5.53 -20.29 -7.41
N TYR A 210 4.69 -20.75 -6.48
CA TYR A 210 5.12 -21.43 -5.27
C TYR A 210 4.80 -22.91 -5.37
N LEU A 211 5.82 -23.73 -5.65
CA LEU A 211 5.71 -25.17 -5.73
C LEU A 211 5.71 -25.76 -4.31
N LEU A 212 4.56 -26.27 -3.89
CA LEU A 212 4.37 -27.01 -2.66
C LEU A 212 4.79 -28.46 -2.83
N VAL A 213 5.76 -28.88 -2.00
CA VAL A 213 6.26 -30.25 -1.95
C VAL A 213 5.59 -31.00 -0.80
N PRO A 214 4.84 -32.08 -1.06
CA PRO A 214 4.16 -32.87 -0.02
C PRO A 214 5.12 -33.41 1.05
N GLU A 215 4.61 -33.61 2.26
CA GLU A 215 5.38 -34.19 3.34
C GLU A 215 5.97 -35.56 2.94
N GLY A 216 7.25 -35.76 3.26
CA GLY A 216 7.97 -36.99 2.94
C GLY A 216 8.33 -37.20 1.47
N LYS A 217 8.00 -36.26 0.57
CA LYS A 217 8.39 -36.33 -0.84
C LYS A 217 9.62 -35.45 -1.14
N GLU A 218 10.38 -35.86 -2.15
CA GLU A 218 11.48 -35.09 -2.73
C GLU A 218 11.15 -34.64 -4.14
N LEU A 219 11.68 -33.48 -4.53
CA LEU A 219 11.57 -33.00 -5.90
C LEU A 219 12.19 -33.99 -6.89
N PRO A 220 11.49 -34.34 -7.98
CA PRO A 220 12.10 -35.08 -9.08
C PRO A 220 13.35 -34.37 -9.60
N LYS A 221 14.35 -35.15 -10.05
CA LYS A 221 15.64 -34.59 -10.51
C LYS A 221 15.49 -33.60 -11.66
N ASP A 222 14.52 -33.82 -12.54
CA ASP A 222 14.26 -32.93 -13.67
C ASP A 222 13.54 -31.64 -13.22
N THR A 223 12.68 -31.73 -12.21
CA THR A 223 12.06 -30.57 -11.56
C THR A 223 13.09 -29.63 -10.94
N LEU A 224 14.15 -30.17 -10.32
CA LEU A 224 15.24 -29.34 -9.78
C LEU A 224 15.94 -28.49 -10.84
N LYS A 225 15.97 -28.93 -12.11
CA LYS A 225 16.53 -28.12 -13.21
C LYS A 225 15.57 -26.99 -13.58
N ALA A 226 14.28 -27.28 -13.66
CA ALA A 226 13.24 -26.28 -13.95
C ALA A 226 13.23 -25.17 -12.89
N VAL A 227 13.27 -25.53 -11.60
CA VAL A 227 13.35 -24.57 -10.49
C VAL A 227 14.55 -23.62 -10.64
N LYS A 228 15.74 -24.15 -10.99
CA LYS A 228 16.94 -23.32 -11.16
C LYS A 228 16.93 -22.42 -12.39
N LYS A 229 16.24 -22.84 -13.46
CA LYS A 229 16.21 -22.13 -14.75
C LYS A 229 15.07 -21.11 -14.82
N GLY A 230 14.03 -21.28 -14.01
CA GLY A 230 12.74 -20.61 -14.21
C GLY A 230 11.96 -21.24 -15.36
N LEU A 231 10.72 -20.79 -15.56
CA LEU A 231 9.77 -21.38 -16.52
C LEU A 231 10.04 -20.99 -17.99
N GLY A 232 11.06 -20.16 -18.25
CA GLY A 232 11.45 -19.73 -19.59
C GLY A 232 10.59 -18.61 -20.19
N ASP A 233 9.52 -18.18 -19.51
CA ASP A 233 8.63 -17.07 -19.88
C ASP A 233 8.68 -15.92 -18.86
N GLY A 234 9.79 -15.78 -18.13
CA GLY A 234 9.99 -14.72 -17.12
C GLY A 234 9.45 -15.08 -15.73
N ARG A 235 8.66 -16.14 -15.61
CA ARG A 235 8.13 -16.61 -14.32
C ARG A 235 9.15 -17.42 -13.51
N SER A 236 9.13 -17.22 -12.19
CA SER A 236 9.99 -17.93 -11.22
C SER A 236 9.25 -19.07 -10.53
N ILE A 237 10.01 -20.05 -10.00
CA ILE A 237 9.48 -21.12 -9.14
C ILE A 237 10.21 -21.05 -7.80
N ILE A 238 9.46 -20.85 -6.73
CA ILE A 238 9.93 -20.89 -5.34
C ILE A 238 9.40 -22.17 -4.72
N VAL A 239 10.28 -22.95 -4.09
CA VAL A 239 9.91 -24.24 -3.50
C VAL A 239 9.56 -24.04 -2.04
N ILE A 240 8.38 -24.49 -1.63
CA ILE A 240 7.93 -24.53 -0.24
C ILE A 240 7.64 -25.99 0.10
N LYS A 241 8.12 -26.47 1.26
CA LYS A 241 7.76 -27.80 1.73
C LYS A 241 6.46 -27.71 2.53
N LYS A 242 5.47 -28.58 2.29
CA LYS A 242 4.19 -28.62 3.05
C LYS A 242 4.39 -28.84 4.56
N THR A 243 5.56 -29.29 5.01
CA THR A 243 5.93 -29.35 6.44
C THR A 243 6.21 -27.97 7.05
N VAL A 244 5.57 -26.90 6.57
CA VAL A 244 5.75 -25.56 7.13
C VAL A 244 5.23 -25.57 8.57
N ASN A 245 6.12 -25.43 9.53
CA ASN A 245 5.76 -25.38 10.94
C ASN A 245 6.35 -24.17 11.66
N LYS A 246 7.27 -23.45 11.01
CA LYS A 246 7.90 -22.26 11.58
C LYS A 246 7.85 -21.11 10.58
N ILE A 247 6.78 -20.34 10.66
CA ILE A 247 6.52 -19.18 9.80
C ILE A 247 7.03 -17.91 10.47
N TYR A 248 7.68 -17.05 9.68
CA TYR A 248 7.80 -15.63 9.96
C TYR A 248 6.67 -14.89 9.23
N LEU A 249 5.69 -14.37 9.98
CA LEU A 249 4.51 -13.72 9.43
C LEU A 249 4.62 -12.21 9.60
N ALA A 250 4.89 -11.50 8.52
CA ALA A 250 4.92 -10.04 8.44
C ALA A 250 3.73 -9.45 7.67
N ALA A 251 2.96 -10.27 6.95
CA ALA A 251 1.65 -9.90 6.41
C ALA A 251 0.59 -9.92 7.54
N SER A 252 0.17 -8.75 8.03
CA SER A 252 -0.76 -8.66 9.16
C SER A 252 -2.13 -9.27 8.88
N SER A 253 -2.67 -8.98 7.69
CA SER A 253 -3.97 -9.40 7.20
C SER A 253 -4.14 -10.91 7.11
N ALA A 254 -3.03 -11.67 7.09
CA ALA A 254 -3.04 -13.12 7.02
C ALA A 254 -3.19 -13.80 8.38
N MET A 255 -2.84 -13.14 9.50
CA MET A 255 -2.90 -13.76 10.83
C MET A 255 -4.32 -14.22 11.20
N CYS A 256 -5.34 -13.45 10.82
CA CYS A 256 -6.73 -13.84 11.07
C CYS A 256 -7.15 -15.08 10.27
N GLN A 257 -6.58 -15.25 9.07
CA GLN A 257 -6.79 -16.44 8.26
C GLN A 257 -6.19 -17.68 8.95
N PHE A 258 -4.97 -17.57 9.50
CA PHE A 258 -4.37 -18.63 10.32
C PHE A 258 -5.19 -18.94 11.58
N ASP A 259 -5.75 -17.92 12.24
CA ASP A 259 -6.61 -18.09 13.42
C ASP A 259 -7.91 -18.85 13.07
N SER A 260 -8.57 -18.44 11.99
CA SER A 260 -9.83 -19.05 11.54
C SER A 260 -9.72 -20.54 11.18
N ILE A 261 -8.52 -21.01 10.85
CA ILE A 261 -8.23 -22.43 10.53
C ILE A 261 -7.43 -23.15 11.62
N ASP A 262 -7.33 -22.57 12.82
CA ASP A 262 -6.62 -23.13 13.98
C ASP A 262 -5.17 -23.51 13.65
N SER A 263 -4.42 -22.58 13.06
CA SER A 263 -3.03 -22.77 12.60
C SER A 263 -2.07 -21.67 13.04
N VAL A 264 -2.44 -20.84 14.01
CA VAL A 264 -1.54 -19.82 14.60
C VAL A 264 -0.30 -20.47 15.24
N ASP A 265 -0.38 -21.72 15.67
CA ASP A 265 0.73 -22.51 16.22
C ASP A 265 1.86 -22.78 15.20
N LYS A 266 1.60 -22.60 13.89
CA LYS A 266 2.59 -22.69 12.82
C LYS A 266 3.47 -21.45 12.70
N ILE A 267 3.13 -20.38 13.40
CA ILE A 267 3.83 -19.10 13.33
C ILE A 267 4.79 -19.00 14.51
N ALA A 268 6.08 -18.93 14.21
CA ALA A 268 7.13 -18.81 15.22
C ALA A 268 7.55 -17.36 15.44
N LEU A 269 7.53 -16.54 14.38
CA LEU A 269 7.92 -15.14 14.43
C LEU A 269 6.84 -14.23 13.84
N SER A 270 6.53 -13.14 14.53
CA SER A 270 5.63 -12.09 14.06
C SER A 270 6.42 -10.87 13.61
N GLY A 271 6.02 -10.30 12.48
CA GLY A 271 6.48 -8.98 12.02
C GLY A 271 5.81 -7.81 12.72
N ILE A 272 4.86 -8.08 13.61
CA ILE A 272 4.10 -7.09 14.38
C ILE A 272 4.33 -7.30 15.87
N GLU A 273 4.49 -6.20 16.60
CA GLU A 273 4.62 -6.23 18.04
C GLU A 273 3.29 -6.59 18.72
N ARG A 274 3.40 -7.24 19.88
CA ARG A 274 2.26 -7.71 20.67
C ARG A 274 1.17 -6.64 20.88
N ASP A 275 1.55 -5.40 21.18
CA ASP A 275 0.59 -4.34 21.47
C ASP A 275 -0.15 -3.81 20.23
N ASN A 276 0.36 -4.14 19.02
CA ASN A 276 -0.23 -3.73 17.75
C ASN A 276 -1.09 -4.82 17.10
N TRP A 277 -1.12 -6.03 17.66
CA TRP A 277 -2.12 -7.03 17.26
C TRP A 277 -3.49 -6.64 17.79
N TYR A 278 -4.54 -6.91 17.01
CA TYR A 278 -5.93 -6.90 17.46
C TYR A 278 -6.51 -8.32 17.56
N ILE A 279 -5.83 -9.30 16.96
CA ILE A 279 -6.20 -10.71 16.97
C ILE A 279 -5.78 -11.36 18.29
N ASP A 280 -6.76 -11.84 19.06
CA ASP A 280 -6.53 -12.39 20.39
C ASP A 280 -5.64 -13.64 20.39
N ALA A 281 -5.75 -14.50 19.37
CA ALA A 281 -4.89 -15.67 19.24
C ALA A 281 -3.41 -15.29 19.07
N ALA A 282 -3.11 -14.25 18.29
CA ALA A 282 -1.75 -13.72 18.15
C ALA A 282 -1.24 -13.18 19.48
N LYS A 283 -2.03 -12.32 20.15
CA LYS A 283 -1.69 -11.78 21.47
C LYS A 283 -1.38 -12.88 22.47
N LYS A 284 -2.27 -13.87 22.55
CA LYS A 284 -2.14 -14.99 23.47
C LYS A 284 -0.91 -15.84 23.15
N SER A 285 -0.64 -16.11 21.87
CA SER A 285 0.52 -16.90 21.45
C SER A 285 1.83 -16.20 21.84
N MET A 286 1.87 -14.86 21.73
CA MET A 286 3.01 -14.06 22.19
C MET A 286 3.15 -14.03 23.71
N ASP A 287 2.06 -13.88 24.44
CA ASP A 287 2.06 -13.89 25.91
C ASP A 287 2.50 -15.26 26.46
N ASP A 288 2.13 -16.34 25.78
CA ASP A 288 2.54 -17.72 26.09
C ASP A 288 4.01 -18.02 25.69
N GLY A 289 4.68 -17.11 24.96
CA GLY A 289 6.04 -17.32 24.45
C GLY A 289 6.16 -18.31 23.29
N LYS A 290 5.06 -18.62 22.61
CA LYS A 290 5.02 -19.52 21.45
C LYS A 290 5.25 -18.78 20.13
N LEU A 291 4.86 -17.51 20.08
CA LEU A 291 5.11 -16.57 18.99
C LEU A 291 6.02 -15.46 19.50
N GLU A 292 7.18 -15.25 18.87
CA GLU A 292 8.06 -14.15 19.24
C GLU A 292 7.98 -13.00 18.23
N TYR A 293 8.30 -11.79 18.66
CA TYR A 293 8.52 -10.70 17.70
C TYR A 293 9.85 -10.91 16.95
N GLY A 294 9.76 -10.97 15.62
CA GLY A 294 10.84 -11.23 14.68
C GLY A 294 11.32 -10.00 13.91
N GLY A 295 10.88 -8.79 14.27
CA GLY A 295 11.19 -7.55 13.54
C GLY A 295 10.21 -7.29 12.39
N LYS A 296 10.00 -6.02 12.03
CA LYS A 296 9.08 -5.63 10.94
C LYS A 296 9.60 -6.03 9.56
N TYR A 297 8.70 -6.09 8.56
CA TYR A 297 9.02 -6.47 7.17
C TYR A 297 10.25 -5.75 6.58
N SER A 298 10.46 -4.47 6.91
CA SER A 298 11.57 -3.66 6.40
C SER A 298 12.88 -3.83 7.18
N ALA A 299 12.81 -4.42 8.38
CA ALA A 299 13.94 -4.64 9.27
C ALA A 299 13.78 -5.94 10.10
N PRO A 300 13.72 -7.12 9.46
CA PRO A 300 13.57 -8.37 10.17
C PRO A 300 14.82 -8.72 10.99
N ASP A 301 14.61 -9.41 12.10
CA ASP A 301 15.65 -9.96 12.94
C ASP A 301 16.19 -11.27 12.32
N TYR A 302 17.19 -11.11 11.46
CA TYR A 302 17.83 -12.22 10.76
C TYR A 302 18.45 -13.26 11.70
N GLU A 303 18.90 -12.86 12.90
CA GLU A 303 19.46 -13.81 13.87
C GLU A 303 18.35 -14.71 14.40
N LYS A 304 17.20 -14.14 14.77
CA LYS A 304 16.04 -14.94 15.18
C LYS A 304 15.51 -15.82 14.06
N ILE A 305 15.45 -15.32 12.83
CA ILE A 305 15.00 -16.10 11.67
C ILE A 305 15.86 -17.34 11.46
N VAL A 306 17.19 -17.20 11.54
CA VAL A 306 18.10 -18.34 11.42
C VAL A 306 18.04 -19.25 12.64
N ASN A 307 18.03 -18.70 13.85
CA ASN A 307 18.04 -19.47 15.09
C ASN A 307 16.75 -20.27 15.32
N ASN A 308 15.62 -19.78 14.80
CA ASN A 308 14.36 -20.50 14.85
C ASN A 308 14.21 -21.50 13.70
N ASP A 309 15.13 -21.57 12.73
CA ASP A 309 15.00 -22.39 11.52
C ASP A 309 13.68 -22.11 10.77
N ILE A 310 13.41 -20.84 10.46
CA ILE A 310 12.17 -20.45 9.75
C ILE A 310 12.07 -21.16 8.39
N ASP A 311 10.94 -21.81 8.15
CA ASP A 311 10.64 -22.58 6.94
C ASP A 311 10.10 -21.70 5.81
N LEU A 312 9.44 -20.60 6.17
CA LEU A 312 8.71 -19.73 5.25
C LEU A 312 8.56 -18.33 5.85
N ALA A 313 8.87 -17.30 5.07
CA ALA A 313 8.45 -15.93 5.35
C ALA A 313 7.18 -15.60 4.55
N ILE A 314 6.15 -15.10 5.22
CA ILE A 314 4.92 -14.62 4.59
C ILE A 314 4.89 -13.10 4.76
N GLU A 315 5.03 -12.41 3.63
CA GLU A 315 5.21 -10.97 3.53
C GLU A 315 4.03 -10.34 2.79
N SER A 316 3.62 -9.13 3.17
CA SER A 316 2.68 -8.35 2.36
C SER A 316 3.39 -7.73 1.16
N THR A 317 2.65 -7.05 0.31
CA THR A 317 3.20 -6.32 -0.85
C THR A 317 4.21 -5.23 -0.46
N MET A 318 4.20 -4.77 0.80
CA MET A 318 5.14 -3.79 1.35
C MET A 318 6.60 -4.21 1.22
N ILE A 319 6.89 -5.52 1.24
CA ILE A 319 8.26 -6.04 1.06
C ILE A 319 8.88 -5.63 -0.29
N LEU A 320 8.05 -5.31 -1.29
CA LEU A 320 8.52 -4.84 -2.60
C LEU A 320 9.22 -3.48 -2.54
N HIS A 321 8.93 -2.64 -1.55
CA HIS A 321 9.65 -1.38 -1.32
C HIS A 321 11.03 -1.60 -0.71
N THR A 322 11.29 -2.81 -0.19
CA THR A 322 12.55 -3.19 0.43
C THR A 322 13.10 -4.49 -0.18
N PRO A 323 13.38 -4.53 -1.50
CA PRO A 323 13.76 -5.76 -2.20
C PRO A 323 15.03 -6.40 -1.64
N LYS A 324 15.94 -5.60 -1.06
CA LYS A 324 17.14 -6.10 -0.37
C LYS A 324 16.84 -6.98 0.84
N VAL A 325 15.71 -6.77 1.51
CA VAL A 325 15.27 -7.63 2.62
C VAL A 325 14.85 -8.99 2.10
N MET A 326 13.99 -9.02 1.07
CA MET A 326 13.58 -10.26 0.39
C MET A 326 14.79 -11.06 -0.09
N GLU A 327 15.73 -10.42 -0.82
CA GLU A 327 16.95 -11.07 -1.28
C GLU A 327 17.77 -11.66 -0.13
N LYS A 328 17.79 -11.01 1.04
CA LYS A 328 18.55 -11.48 2.19
C LYS A 328 17.89 -12.68 2.85
N LEU A 329 16.57 -12.69 2.99
CA LEU A 329 15.82 -13.87 3.45
C LEU A 329 16.08 -15.07 2.54
N GLU A 330 16.02 -14.88 1.23
CA GLU A 330 16.29 -15.93 0.23
C GLU A 330 17.74 -16.42 0.29
N LYS A 331 18.73 -15.53 0.46
CA LYS A 331 20.15 -15.88 0.66
C LYS A 331 20.39 -16.71 1.93
N LEU A 332 19.56 -16.54 2.94
CA LEU A 332 19.57 -17.35 4.16
C LEU A 332 18.84 -18.70 3.98
N GLY A 333 18.27 -18.96 2.81
CA GLY A 333 17.56 -20.19 2.49
C GLY A 333 16.10 -20.19 2.91
N VAL A 334 15.54 -19.04 3.30
CA VAL A 334 14.13 -18.89 3.68
C VAL A 334 13.33 -18.47 2.44
N PRO A 335 12.39 -19.29 1.93
CA PRO A 335 11.52 -18.87 0.85
C PRO A 335 10.58 -17.74 1.31
N VAL A 336 10.31 -16.79 0.42
CA VAL A 336 9.44 -15.64 0.69
C VAL A 336 8.15 -15.74 -0.14
N PHE A 337 7.04 -15.99 0.54
CA PHE A 337 5.69 -15.91 -0.04
C PHE A 337 5.16 -14.49 0.09
N VAL A 338 4.79 -13.87 -1.04
CA VAL A 338 4.24 -12.51 -1.07
C VAL A 338 2.73 -12.62 -1.19
N ASP A 339 2.03 -12.27 -0.12
CA ASP A 339 0.58 -12.12 -0.10
C ASP A 339 0.17 -10.93 -0.99
N ARG A 340 -0.74 -11.19 -1.93
CA ARG A 340 -1.29 -10.19 -2.86
C ARG A 340 -2.78 -9.95 -2.61
N SER A 341 -3.29 -10.31 -1.44
CA SER A 341 -4.71 -10.10 -1.10
C SER A 341 -5.08 -8.62 -1.18
N SER A 342 -4.18 -7.68 -0.86
CA SER A 342 -4.47 -6.25 -0.99
C SER A 342 -4.75 -5.79 -2.44
N TYR A 343 -4.31 -6.56 -3.45
CA TYR A 343 -4.55 -6.26 -4.86
C TYR A 343 -5.90 -6.80 -5.35
N GLU A 344 -6.58 -7.64 -4.56
CA GLU A 344 -7.92 -8.10 -4.88
C GLU A 344 -8.89 -6.92 -4.80
N SER A 345 -9.58 -6.70 -5.92
CA SER A 345 -10.59 -5.66 -6.01
C SER A 345 -11.92 -6.07 -5.35
N ASP A 346 -12.20 -7.37 -5.21
CA ASP A 346 -13.40 -7.86 -4.52
C ASP A 346 -13.06 -8.17 -3.05
N PRO A 347 -13.84 -7.65 -2.08
CA PRO A 347 -13.60 -7.92 -0.66
C PRO A 347 -13.71 -9.42 -0.30
N LEU A 348 -14.56 -10.20 -0.99
CA LEU A 348 -14.61 -11.65 -0.84
C LEU A 348 -13.45 -12.34 -1.55
N GLY A 349 -12.85 -11.71 -2.57
CA GLY A 349 -11.58 -12.14 -3.16
C GLY A 349 -10.45 -12.08 -2.13
N ARG A 350 -10.36 -10.99 -1.35
CA ARG A 350 -9.43 -10.87 -0.21
C ARG A 350 -9.60 -12.00 0.80
N CYS A 351 -10.85 -12.26 1.19
CA CYS A 351 -11.17 -13.34 2.13
C CYS A 351 -10.83 -14.74 1.57
N GLU A 352 -10.88 -14.91 0.25
CA GLU A 352 -10.64 -16.21 -0.40
C GLU A 352 -9.17 -16.67 -0.30
N TRP A 353 -8.24 -15.75 0.01
CA TRP A 353 -6.82 -16.08 0.28
C TRP A 353 -6.65 -17.05 1.47
N ILE A 354 -7.67 -17.22 2.32
CA ILE A 354 -7.73 -18.31 3.31
C ILE A 354 -7.47 -19.69 2.70
N ARG A 355 -7.85 -19.90 1.43
CA ARG A 355 -7.62 -21.17 0.71
C ARG A 355 -6.14 -21.44 0.48
N VAL A 356 -5.35 -20.39 0.23
CA VAL A 356 -3.89 -20.50 0.12
C VAL A 356 -3.30 -20.96 1.45
N TYR A 357 -3.71 -20.33 2.55
CA TYR A 357 -3.24 -20.68 3.89
C TYR A 357 -3.71 -22.07 4.33
N GLY A 358 -4.94 -22.44 3.99
CA GLY A 358 -5.48 -23.79 4.13
C GLY A 358 -4.62 -24.82 3.40
N LEU A 359 -4.23 -24.57 2.16
CA LEU A 359 -3.36 -25.47 1.40
C LEU A 359 -1.96 -25.59 2.01
N ILE A 360 -1.35 -24.47 2.42
CA ILE A 360 -0.01 -24.44 3.03
C ILE A 360 -0.01 -25.21 4.36
N CYS A 361 -1.09 -25.11 5.14
CA CYS A 361 -1.21 -25.72 6.47
C CYS A 361 -1.86 -27.11 6.48
N ASP A 362 -2.23 -27.67 5.32
CA ASP A 362 -3.00 -28.92 5.19
C ASP A 362 -4.36 -28.89 5.92
N LYS A 363 -5.07 -27.77 5.73
CA LYS A 363 -6.30 -27.32 6.40
C LYS A 363 -7.36 -26.83 5.40
N GLU A 364 -7.42 -27.45 4.23
CA GLU A 364 -8.28 -27.00 3.13
C GLU A 364 -9.78 -27.10 3.46
N ASP A 365 -10.18 -28.10 4.23
CA ASP A 365 -11.57 -28.28 4.66
C ASP A 365 -11.99 -27.21 5.67
N GLU A 366 -11.12 -26.86 6.62
CA GLU A 366 -11.29 -25.75 7.56
C GLU A 366 -11.39 -24.42 6.81
N ALA A 367 -10.43 -24.14 5.93
CA ALA A 367 -10.41 -22.92 5.11
C ALA A 367 -11.67 -22.80 4.27
N LYS A 368 -12.13 -23.89 3.64
CA LYS A 368 -13.36 -23.90 2.85
C LYS A 368 -14.58 -23.56 3.71
N ARG A 369 -14.71 -24.15 4.91
CA ARG A 369 -15.84 -23.86 5.80
C ARG A 369 -15.88 -22.41 6.25
N ALA A 370 -14.73 -21.89 6.71
CA ALA A 370 -14.61 -20.50 7.14
C ALA A 370 -14.92 -19.52 6.00
N TYR A 371 -14.42 -19.80 4.79
CA TYR A 371 -14.73 -18.99 3.61
C TYR A 371 -16.21 -19.01 3.22
N ASP A 372 -16.80 -20.21 3.12
CA ASP A 372 -18.20 -20.38 2.73
C ASP A 372 -19.14 -19.64 3.70
N GLU A 373 -18.84 -19.64 5.00
CA GLU A 373 -19.61 -18.91 6.01
C GLU A 373 -19.65 -17.40 5.72
N GLN A 374 -18.51 -16.80 5.39
CA GLN A 374 -18.42 -15.37 5.08
C GLN A 374 -19.13 -15.02 3.77
N VAL A 375 -19.03 -15.88 2.76
CA VAL A 375 -19.73 -15.72 1.48
C VAL A 375 -21.24 -15.77 1.66
N GLU A 376 -21.76 -16.76 2.40
CA GLU A 376 -23.20 -16.89 2.65
C GLU A 376 -23.74 -15.73 3.49
N LEU A 377 -22.95 -15.24 4.45
CA LEU A 377 -23.29 -14.05 5.21
C LEU A 377 -23.37 -12.81 4.30
N ALA A 378 -22.38 -12.57 3.45
CA ALA A 378 -22.38 -11.44 2.52
C ALA A 378 -23.58 -11.47 1.55
N LYS A 379 -23.90 -12.64 0.97
CA LYS A 379 -25.03 -12.82 0.05
C LYS A 379 -26.40 -12.53 0.67
N THR A 380 -26.52 -12.66 1.99
CA THR A 380 -27.77 -12.35 2.71
C THR A 380 -28.18 -10.89 2.48
N PHE A 381 -27.22 -9.99 2.28
CA PHE A 381 -27.46 -8.55 2.16
C PHE A 381 -27.52 -8.04 0.72
N GLU A 382 -26.94 -8.77 -0.25
CA GLU A 382 -26.96 -8.41 -1.67
C GLU A 382 -28.39 -8.33 -2.27
N SER A 383 -29.38 -8.97 -1.62
CA SER A 383 -30.78 -9.02 -2.07
C SER A 383 -31.77 -8.19 -1.25
N SER A 384 -31.28 -7.44 -0.25
CA SER A 384 -32.11 -6.52 0.55
C SER A 384 -32.51 -5.30 -0.28
N ASP A 385 -33.70 -4.72 -0.05
CA ASP A 385 -34.13 -3.48 -0.69
C ASP A 385 -33.02 -2.42 -0.59
N VAL A 386 -32.42 -2.04 -1.73
CA VAL A 386 -31.35 -1.06 -1.80
C VAL A 386 -31.87 0.24 -1.18
N SER A 387 -31.29 0.61 -0.04
CA SER A 387 -31.71 1.81 0.68
C SER A 387 -31.46 3.09 -0.13
N GLY A 388 -30.46 3.04 -1.02
CA GLY A 388 -29.94 4.18 -1.77
C GLY A 388 -29.24 5.23 -0.90
N LYS A 389 -28.87 4.88 0.33
CA LYS A 389 -28.17 5.80 1.23
C LYS A 389 -26.76 6.05 0.77
N LYS A 390 -26.40 7.33 0.72
CA LYS A 390 -25.08 7.79 0.29
C LYS A 390 -24.10 7.77 1.44
N ILE A 391 -22.97 7.11 1.25
CA ILE A 391 -21.92 6.96 2.26
C ILE A 391 -20.62 7.56 1.73
N ALA A 392 -19.96 8.39 2.54
CA ALA A 392 -18.58 8.78 2.28
C ALA A 392 -17.67 8.26 3.39
N PHE A 393 -16.50 7.75 3.01
CA PHE A 393 -15.48 7.17 3.89
C PHE A 393 -14.23 8.02 3.85
N PHE A 394 -13.74 8.44 5.01
CA PHE A 394 -12.66 9.44 5.05
C PHE A 394 -11.86 9.43 6.35
N SER A 395 -10.65 9.98 6.34
CA SER A 395 -9.96 10.48 7.53
C SER A 395 -9.26 11.79 7.21
N ILE A 396 -8.78 12.51 8.22
CA ILE A 396 -8.09 13.79 8.04
C ILE A 396 -6.67 13.63 8.60
N ASN A 397 -5.68 13.84 7.74
CA ASN A 397 -4.30 13.73 8.15
C ASN A 397 -3.79 15.02 8.82
N SER A 398 -2.57 14.97 9.37
CA SER A 398 -1.94 16.13 10.03
C SER A 398 -1.70 17.33 9.09
N LYS A 399 -1.80 17.15 7.77
CA LYS A 399 -1.69 18.23 6.75
C LYS A 399 -3.05 18.79 6.35
N HIS A 400 -4.13 18.41 7.03
CA HIS A 400 -5.50 18.81 6.74
C HIS A 400 -6.02 18.36 5.36
N LEU A 401 -5.44 17.28 4.82
CA LEU A 401 -5.93 16.61 3.63
C LEU A 401 -6.86 15.48 4.04
N VAL A 402 -7.87 15.24 3.22
CA VAL A 402 -8.82 14.16 3.40
C VAL A 402 -8.30 12.93 2.67
N TYR A 403 -8.05 11.86 3.42
CA TYR A 403 -7.79 10.54 2.87
C TYR A 403 -9.11 9.80 2.67
N THR A 404 -9.36 9.33 1.47
CA THR A 404 -10.59 8.60 1.07
C THR A 404 -10.23 7.43 0.16
N ARG A 405 -11.21 6.64 -0.28
CA ARG A 405 -11.00 5.51 -1.21
C ARG A 405 -11.46 5.83 -2.62
N SER A 406 -10.74 5.29 -3.60
CA SER A 406 -11.19 5.30 -5.00
C SER A 406 -12.47 4.46 -5.16
N GLY A 407 -13.21 4.68 -6.25
CA GLY A 407 -14.46 3.93 -6.51
C GLY A 407 -14.25 2.44 -6.80
N ASP A 408 -13.05 2.07 -7.26
CA ASP A 408 -12.71 0.69 -7.64
C ASP A 408 -12.12 -0.13 -6.47
N ASP A 409 -11.95 0.49 -5.29
CA ASP A 409 -11.46 -0.14 -4.08
C ASP A 409 -12.44 -1.21 -3.52
N TYR A 410 -11.92 -2.11 -2.67
CA TYR A 410 -12.72 -3.16 -2.03
C TYR A 410 -13.79 -2.59 -1.07
N PHE A 411 -13.54 -1.46 -0.41
CA PHE A 411 -14.47 -0.87 0.55
C PHE A 411 -15.76 -0.33 -0.10
N PRO A 412 -15.70 0.45 -1.20
CA PRO A 412 -16.89 0.78 -1.99
C PRO A 412 -17.76 -0.43 -2.32
N LYS A 413 -17.16 -1.55 -2.76
CA LYS A 413 -17.92 -2.77 -3.05
C LYS A 413 -18.57 -3.39 -1.81
N MET A 414 -17.94 -3.28 -0.64
CA MET A 414 -18.59 -3.69 0.62
C MET A 414 -19.81 -2.81 0.93
N VAL A 415 -19.72 -1.49 0.70
CA VAL A 415 -20.85 -0.57 0.85
C VAL A 415 -22.00 -0.91 -0.11
N GLU A 416 -21.69 -1.22 -1.36
CA GLU A 416 -22.69 -1.63 -2.36
C GLU A 416 -23.37 -2.94 -1.97
N LYS A 417 -22.60 -3.96 -1.57
CA LYS A 417 -23.13 -5.25 -1.07
C LYS A 417 -23.98 -5.07 0.19
N ALA A 418 -23.68 -4.07 1.01
CA ALA A 418 -24.47 -3.69 2.18
C ALA A 418 -25.74 -2.87 1.84
N GLY A 419 -25.99 -2.52 0.57
CA GLY A 419 -27.18 -1.79 0.13
C GLY A 419 -27.06 -0.26 0.21
N GLY A 420 -25.84 0.27 0.31
CA GLY A 420 -25.52 1.69 0.23
C GLY A 420 -25.00 2.13 -1.15
N GLU A 421 -24.85 3.43 -1.33
CA GLU A 421 -24.20 4.08 -2.48
C GLU A 421 -22.91 4.74 -1.99
N TYR A 422 -21.74 4.28 -2.45
CA TYR A 422 -20.47 4.89 -2.09
C TYR A 422 -20.25 6.20 -2.87
N LEU A 423 -19.86 7.26 -2.16
CA LEU A 423 -19.50 8.55 -2.75
C LEU A 423 -17.98 8.67 -2.87
N ALA A 424 -17.51 8.78 -4.11
CA ALA A 424 -16.10 8.95 -4.45
C ALA A 424 -15.85 10.30 -5.15
N PRO A 425 -14.62 10.84 -5.11
CA PRO A 425 -14.26 11.98 -5.93
C PRO A 425 -14.38 11.64 -7.43
N LYS A 426 -14.85 12.59 -8.25
CA LYS A 426 -15.01 12.41 -9.69
C LYS A 426 -13.73 12.81 -10.43
N ASN A 427 -13.41 12.10 -11.52
CA ASN A 427 -12.27 12.36 -12.41
C ASN A 427 -10.90 12.22 -11.75
N VAL A 428 -10.78 11.39 -10.72
CA VAL A 428 -9.47 10.90 -10.28
C VAL A 428 -9.23 9.64 -11.09
N ASP A 429 -8.21 9.64 -11.95
CA ASP A 429 -7.80 8.43 -12.66
C ASP A 429 -7.32 7.42 -11.59
N SER A 430 -8.17 6.46 -11.26
CA SER A 430 -7.87 5.31 -10.39
C SER A 430 -7.04 4.26 -11.13
N LYS A 431 -6.15 4.69 -12.02
CA LYS A 431 -5.30 3.79 -12.80
C LYS A 431 -4.12 3.39 -11.92
N GLY A 432 -4.30 2.27 -11.23
CA GLY A 432 -3.33 1.67 -10.32
C GLY A 432 -4.03 0.94 -9.18
N HIS A 433 -3.32 0.06 -8.49
CA HIS A 433 -3.85 -0.65 -7.33
C HIS A 433 -3.95 0.22 -6.06
N SER A 434 -3.50 1.48 -6.12
CA SER A 434 -3.60 2.43 -5.01
C SER A 434 -5.06 2.74 -4.69
N SER A 435 -5.53 2.08 -3.64
CA SER A 435 -6.89 2.18 -3.10
C SER A 435 -7.19 3.49 -2.38
N TYR A 436 -6.16 4.27 -2.03
CA TYR A 436 -6.27 5.51 -1.26
C TYR A 436 -6.06 6.74 -2.12
N LEU A 437 -6.92 7.74 -1.88
CA LEU A 437 -6.86 9.03 -2.53
C LEU A 437 -6.70 10.13 -1.48
N SER A 438 -5.80 11.06 -1.72
CA SER A 438 -5.66 12.29 -0.95
C SER A 438 -6.34 13.44 -1.69
N VAL A 439 -7.33 14.07 -1.07
CA VAL A 439 -8.07 15.20 -1.64
C VAL A 439 -8.13 16.38 -0.67
N SER A 440 -8.31 17.59 -1.18
CA SER A 440 -8.55 18.75 -0.33
C SER A 440 -9.92 18.64 0.37
N MET A 441 -10.07 19.31 1.51
CA MET A 441 -11.35 19.38 2.22
C MET A 441 -12.48 19.99 1.35
N GLU A 442 -12.15 20.96 0.50
CA GLU A 442 -13.11 21.56 -0.46
C GLU A 442 -13.59 20.51 -1.48
N ALA A 443 -12.68 19.71 -2.04
CA ALA A 443 -13.04 18.64 -2.97
C ALA A 443 -13.87 17.55 -2.27
N PHE A 444 -13.53 17.19 -1.03
CA PHE A 444 -14.33 16.27 -0.22
C PHE A 444 -15.75 16.81 -0.02
N TYR A 445 -15.88 18.07 0.41
CA TYR A 445 -17.18 18.72 0.61
C TYR A 445 -18.06 18.69 -0.65
N ASP A 446 -17.47 18.95 -1.82
CA ASP A 446 -18.21 19.04 -3.08
C ASP A 446 -19.02 17.77 -3.40
N TYR A 447 -18.48 16.58 -3.11
CA TYR A 447 -19.17 15.32 -3.35
C TYR A 447 -19.81 14.71 -2.09
N ALA A 448 -19.30 14.97 -0.88
CA ALA A 448 -19.72 14.29 0.34
C ALA A 448 -20.69 15.09 1.24
N LYS A 449 -20.91 16.40 1.01
CA LYS A 449 -21.79 17.22 1.87
C LYS A 449 -23.22 16.68 2.03
N ASP A 450 -23.73 16.02 0.98
CA ASP A 450 -25.09 15.47 0.92
C ASP A 450 -25.15 13.97 1.30
N ALA A 451 -24.04 13.39 1.79
CA ALA A 451 -23.99 12.02 2.29
C ALA A 451 -25.01 11.82 3.41
N ASP A 452 -25.72 10.69 3.36
CA ASP A 452 -26.59 10.24 4.45
C ASP A 452 -25.78 9.78 5.65
N ILE A 453 -24.62 9.17 5.40
CA ILE A 453 -23.73 8.59 6.40
C ILE A 453 -22.30 9.04 6.11
N LEU A 454 -21.58 9.46 7.14
CA LEU A 454 -20.13 9.63 7.08
C LEU A 454 -19.47 8.56 7.94
N ILE A 455 -18.39 7.96 7.45
CA ILE A 455 -17.59 6.98 8.18
C ILE A 455 -16.15 7.48 8.25
N TYR A 456 -15.68 7.79 9.45
CA TYR A 456 -14.31 8.15 9.73
C TYR A 456 -13.43 6.88 9.77
N ASN A 457 -12.31 6.87 9.05
CA ASN A 457 -11.41 5.73 9.00
C ASN A 457 -10.37 5.77 10.12
N SER A 458 -10.70 5.14 11.25
CA SER A 458 -9.82 5.09 12.42
C SER A 458 -8.63 4.15 12.27
N THR A 459 -8.54 3.39 11.16
CA THR A 459 -7.42 2.47 10.91
C THR A 459 -6.14 3.20 10.52
N ILE A 460 -6.24 4.47 10.12
CA ILE A 460 -5.12 5.30 9.64
C ILE A 460 -4.89 6.50 10.54
N GLU A 461 -5.97 7.21 10.90
CA GLU A 461 -5.90 8.40 11.74
C GLU A 461 -6.83 8.23 12.93
N ASP A 462 -6.50 8.80 14.08
CA ASP A 462 -7.38 8.74 15.24
C ASP A 462 -8.67 9.54 14.99
N CYS A 463 -9.82 8.90 15.19
CA CYS A 463 -11.11 9.56 15.09
C CYS A 463 -11.28 10.58 16.22
N PRO A 464 -11.89 11.77 15.97
CA PRO A 464 -12.27 12.69 17.02
C PRO A 464 -13.17 12.06 18.08
N ASP A 465 -13.07 12.54 19.33
CA ASP A 465 -13.84 11.98 20.47
C ASP A 465 -15.36 12.25 20.37
N SER A 466 -15.78 13.26 19.60
CA SER A 466 -17.19 13.65 19.47
C SER A 466 -17.52 14.36 18.16
N LEU A 467 -18.82 14.46 17.85
CA LEU A 467 -19.32 15.30 16.75
C LEU A 467 -18.93 16.78 16.91
N SER A 468 -18.75 17.24 18.15
CA SER A 468 -18.30 18.60 18.44
C SER A 468 -16.83 18.79 18.10
N ASP A 469 -16.00 17.78 18.37
CA ASP A 469 -14.57 17.83 18.06
C ASP A 469 -14.33 17.72 16.55
N LEU A 470 -15.08 16.86 15.85
CA LEU A 470 -15.03 16.81 14.38
C LEU A 470 -15.38 18.17 13.73
N LYS A 471 -16.37 18.90 14.27
CA LYS A 471 -16.69 20.28 13.81
C LYS A 471 -15.62 21.30 14.18
N ALA A 472 -14.84 21.03 15.22
CA ALA A 472 -13.74 21.88 15.63
C ALA A 472 -12.48 21.64 14.77
N GLU A 473 -12.30 20.42 14.23
CA GLU A 473 -11.25 20.11 13.26
C GLU A 473 -11.44 20.90 11.96
N ASP A 474 -12.65 20.91 11.40
CA ASP A 474 -13.01 21.81 10.32
C ASP A 474 -14.47 22.28 10.44
N ALA A 475 -14.67 23.60 10.42
CA ALA A 475 -15.99 24.22 10.51
C ALA A 475 -16.93 23.79 9.36
N ILE A 476 -16.39 23.36 8.22
CA ILE A 476 -17.18 22.87 7.08
C ILE A 476 -18.00 21.63 7.40
N PHE A 477 -17.57 20.80 8.36
CA PHE A 477 -18.34 19.64 8.82
C PHE A 477 -19.71 20.03 9.37
N ALA A 478 -19.87 21.25 9.88
CA ALA A 478 -21.16 21.74 10.34
C ALA A 478 -22.21 21.78 9.22
N ASP A 479 -21.80 21.79 7.95
CA ASP A 479 -22.69 21.84 6.79
C ASP A 479 -23.12 20.47 6.25
N PHE A 480 -22.44 19.39 6.62
CA PHE A 480 -22.74 18.04 6.11
C PHE A 480 -24.07 17.52 6.64
N LYS A 481 -24.85 16.88 5.77
CA LYS A 481 -26.14 16.29 6.11
C LYS A 481 -26.01 15.21 7.21
N ALA A 482 -25.03 14.32 7.11
CA ALA A 482 -24.75 13.31 8.13
C ALA A 482 -24.42 13.92 9.49
N VAL A 483 -23.59 14.97 9.52
CA VAL A 483 -23.20 15.66 10.77
C VAL A 483 -24.40 16.38 11.41
N LYS A 484 -25.27 17.00 10.60
CA LYS A 484 -26.51 17.64 11.06
C LYS A 484 -27.52 16.64 11.63
N SER A 485 -27.55 15.42 11.08
CA SER A 485 -28.47 14.34 11.49
C SER A 485 -27.89 13.42 12.57
N GLY A 486 -26.59 13.52 12.86
CA GLY A 486 -25.89 12.65 13.80
C GLY A 486 -25.60 11.25 13.25
N ASP A 487 -25.64 11.06 11.93
CA ASP A 487 -25.34 9.81 11.24
C ASP A 487 -23.84 9.76 10.84
N VAL A 488 -22.96 10.02 11.81
CA VAL A 488 -21.50 9.92 11.66
C VAL A 488 -21.01 8.73 12.45
N TRP A 489 -20.13 7.95 11.83
CA TRP A 489 -19.58 6.70 12.34
C TRP A 489 -18.07 6.72 12.20
N TYR A 490 -17.41 5.77 12.85
CA TYR A 490 -15.99 5.52 12.67
C TYR A 490 -15.70 4.03 12.68
N THR A 491 -14.65 3.60 12.00
CA THR A 491 -14.22 2.19 12.01
C THR A 491 -13.53 1.82 13.31
N ASP A 492 -13.65 0.58 13.74
CA ASP A 492 -12.74 -0.01 14.72
C ASP A 492 -11.32 -0.06 14.13
N LYS A 493 -10.31 0.19 14.97
CA LYS A 493 -8.90 0.21 14.54
C LYS A 493 -8.41 -1.14 14.02
N SER A 494 -9.06 -2.23 14.41
CA SER A 494 -8.68 -3.58 14.03
C SER A 494 -9.08 -4.00 12.62
N LEU A 495 -9.96 -3.23 11.95
CA LEU A 495 -10.58 -3.61 10.68
C LEU A 495 -9.58 -4.14 9.62
N TYR A 496 -8.38 -3.55 9.55
CA TYR A 496 -7.36 -3.93 8.56
C TYR A 496 -6.75 -5.33 8.79
N GLN A 497 -6.84 -5.88 10.01
CA GLN A 497 -6.31 -7.20 10.35
C GLN A 497 -7.32 -8.34 10.12
N PHE A 498 -8.61 -8.05 9.89
CA PHE A 498 -9.70 -9.03 9.85
C PHE A 498 -10.25 -9.29 8.44
N THR A 499 -9.39 -9.77 7.54
CA THR A 499 -9.81 -10.14 6.17
C THR A 499 -10.66 -11.42 6.11
N ASP A 500 -10.64 -12.24 7.16
CA ASP A 500 -11.45 -13.43 7.35
C ASP A 500 -12.90 -13.10 7.79
N ARG A 501 -13.19 -11.84 8.10
CA ARG A 501 -14.50 -11.37 8.59
C ARG A 501 -15.22 -10.47 7.58
N THR A 502 -14.89 -10.57 6.30
CA THR A 502 -15.51 -9.74 5.23
C THR A 502 -17.05 -9.78 5.26
N GLY A 503 -17.65 -10.96 5.43
CA GLY A 503 -19.11 -11.09 5.52
C GLY A 503 -19.69 -10.37 6.74
N ASN A 504 -19.00 -10.44 7.89
CA ASN A 504 -19.38 -9.69 9.09
C ASN A 504 -19.26 -8.17 8.89
N ILE A 505 -18.20 -7.70 8.24
CA ILE A 505 -18.02 -6.27 7.94
C ILE A 505 -19.14 -5.76 7.02
N ILE A 506 -19.52 -6.53 5.99
CA ILE A 506 -20.65 -6.21 5.10
C ILE A 506 -21.97 -6.18 5.88
N LYS A 507 -22.19 -7.15 6.78
CA LYS A 507 -23.36 -7.15 7.66
C LYS A 507 -23.41 -5.88 8.52
N ASP A 508 -22.30 -5.52 9.15
CA ASP A 508 -22.26 -4.35 10.03
C ASP A 508 -22.54 -3.05 9.24
N LEU A 509 -21.98 -2.91 8.04
CA LEU A 509 -22.34 -1.82 7.13
C LEU A 509 -23.84 -1.82 6.80
N ASN A 510 -24.44 -2.99 6.55
CA ASN A 510 -25.87 -3.10 6.29
C ASN A 510 -26.71 -2.65 7.51
N ASP A 511 -26.31 -3.03 8.73
CA ASP A 511 -26.98 -2.63 9.96
C ASP A 511 -26.94 -1.10 10.16
N ILE A 512 -25.82 -0.45 9.80
CA ILE A 512 -25.68 1.02 9.80
C ILE A 512 -26.61 1.65 8.76
N VAL A 513 -26.59 1.12 7.53
CA VAL A 513 -27.43 1.60 6.43
C VAL A 513 -28.91 1.52 6.79
N ALA A 514 -29.34 0.40 7.38
CA ALA A 514 -30.71 0.16 7.82
C ALA A 514 -31.10 0.94 9.11
N LYS A 515 -30.16 1.62 9.79
CA LYS A 515 -30.33 2.23 11.13
C LYS A 515 -30.80 1.21 12.18
N ALA A 516 -30.36 -0.04 12.05
CA ALA A 516 -30.75 -1.12 12.94
C ALA A 516 -29.95 -1.13 14.25
N SER A 517 -28.73 -0.57 14.25
CA SER A 517 -27.87 -0.44 15.42
C SER A 517 -27.27 0.96 15.54
N GLU A 518 -26.81 1.32 16.73
CA GLU A 518 -25.93 2.49 16.99
C GLU A 518 -24.46 2.07 17.23
N ASP A 519 -24.18 0.76 17.23
CA ASP A 519 -22.87 0.19 17.51
C ASP A 519 -22.76 -1.21 16.91
N THR A 520 -21.66 -1.53 16.24
CA THR A 520 -21.42 -2.85 15.65
C THR A 520 -20.03 -3.37 16.06
N GLU A 521 -19.59 -4.51 15.51
CA GLU A 521 -18.26 -5.05 15.79
C GLU A 521 -17.17 -4.14 15.20
N PHE A 522 -17.37 -3.64 13.98
CA PHE A 522 -16.35 -2.89 13.23
C PHE A 522 -16.67 -1.41 13.00
N PHE A 523 -17.86 -0.94 13.38
CA PHE A 523 -18.26 0.44 13.18
C PHE A 523 -19.04 0.98 14.38
N HIS A 524 -18.65 2.17 14.80
CA HIS A 524 -19.15 2.78 16.02
C HIS A 524 -19.69 4.18 15.72
N LYS A 525 -20.84 4.53 16.28
CA LYS A 525 -21.44 5.84 16.04
C LYS A 525 -20.69 6.91 16.82
N LEU A 526 -20.28 7.97 16.12
CA LEU A 526 -19.67 9.15 16.74
C LEU A 526 -20.78 9.99 17.39
N LYS A 527 -20.67 10.18 18.71
CA LYS A 527 -21.72 10.81 19.53
C LYS A 527 -21.58 12.32 19.65
#